data_AF-A0A182TDV3-F1
#
_entry.id   AF-A0A182TDV3-F1
#
_cell.length_a   1.000
_cell.length_b   1.000
_cell.length_c   1.000
_cell.angle_alpha   90.00
_cell.angle_beta   90.00
_cell.angle_gamma   90.00
#
_symmetry.space_group_name_H-M   'P 1'
#
loop_
_entity.id
_entity.type
_entity.pdbx_description
1 polymer ?
#
loop_
_entity_poly.entity_id
_entity_poly.type
_entity_poly.pdbx_seq_one_letter_code
_entity_poly.pdbx_strand_id
1 'polypeptide(L)'
;MKPVDNALPEVDTAKEKKSPTRIMMGIENADCDDAKHGLAIDFDPYNVTHSTVYMCLEPKADYKGDYNMDAVITERNVPAAYVANHKCMNSSIAYPERIPSYGTHRPLWPRYGEYRYVPAQRWLHNSEHGAVDELKHIVKECLYRHVITPSQLPNKDRPFALVTWHATLEFSVLERSIVEAFIEKYALKGPEQTHRDGQYDHLLVDPAKVVSTENDSVLCPKKQRD
;
A
#
# COMPACT_ATOMS: atom_id res chain seq x y z
N MET A 1 -42.70 -49.69 -44.23
CA MET A 1 -42.51 -48.93 -42.98
C MET A 1 -41.04 -48.92 -42.62
N LYS A 2 -40.39 -47.75 -42.69
CA LYS A 2 -39.11 -47.48 -42.07
C LYS A 2 -39.32 -46.22 -41.21
N PRO A 3 -38.96 -46.20 -39.91
CA PRO A 3 -39.04 -44.99 -39.12
C PRO A 3 -37.86 -44.08 -39.47
N VAL A 4 -38.14 -42.78 -39.58
CA VAL A 4 -37.14 -41.71 -39.72
C VAL A 4 -37.03 -41.07 -38.34
N ASP A 5 -35.90 -41.27 -37.68
CA ASP A 5 -35.59 -40.66 -36.40
C ASP A 5 -35.22 -39.19 -36.59
N ASN A 6 -36.06 -38.28 -36.09
CA ASN A 6 -35.74 -36.86 -35.96
C ASN A 6 -35.06 -36.64 -34.59
N ALA A 7 -33.74 -36.77 -34.55
CA ALA A 7 -32.94 -36.30 -33.43
C ALA A 7 -32.79 -34.77 -33.50
N LEU A 8 -33.25 -34.09 -32.45
CA LEU A 8 -33.00 -32.66 -32.20
C LEU A 8 -31.50 -32.45 -31.89
N PRO A 9 -30.88 -31.36 -32.37
CA PRO A 9 -29.46 -31.12 -32.10
C PRO A 9 -29.22 -30.81 -30.62
N GLU A 10 -28.14 -31.38 -30.09
CA GLU A 10 -27.66 -31.15 -28.72
C GLU A 10 -27.43 -29.66 -28.47
N VAL A 11 -28.03 -29.15 -27.40
CA VAL A 11 -27.79 -27.80 -26.88
C VAL A 11 -26.37 -27.79 -26.34
N ASP A 12 -25.49 -27.10 -27.06
CA ASP A 12 -24.13 -26.77 -26.65
C ASP A 12 -24.21 -26.01 -25.31
N THR A 13 -23.96 -26.72 -24.21
CA THR A 13 -23.95 -26.13 -22.88
C THR A 13 -22.78 -25.15 -22.82
N ALA A 14 -23.12 -23.88 -23.01
CA ALA A 14 -22.24 -22.76 -22.79
C ALA A 14 -21.50 -22.96 -21.47
N LYS A 15 -20.18 -23.14 -21.55
CA LYS A 15 -19.29 -23.14 -20.39
C LYS A 15 -19.58 -21.90 -19.58
N GLU A 16 -20.23 -22.12 -18.44
CA GLU A 16 -20.43 -21.15 -17.38
C GLU A 16 -19.05 -20.54 -17.08
N LYS A 17 -18.85 -19.27 -17.44
CA LYS A 17 -17.63 -18.53 -17.11
C LYS A 17 -17.58 -18.47 -15.59
N LYS A 18 -16.83 -19.39 -14.98
CA LYS A 18 -16.46 -19.30 -13.57
C LYS A 18 -15.94 -17.88 -13.36
N SER A 19 -16.64 -17.13 -12.52
CA SER A 19 -16.11 -15.91 -11.91
C SER A 19 -14.68 -16.22 -11.45
N PRO A 20 -13.67 -15.41 -11.80
CA PRO A 20 -12.32 -15.68 -11.35
C PRO A 20 -12.34 -15.75 -9.83
N THR A 21 -11.93 -16.89 -9.28
CA THR A 21 -11.76 -17.08 -7.84
C THR A 21 -10.94 -15.93 -7.29
N ARG A 22 -11.51 -15.19 -6.33
CA ARG A 22 -10.84 -14.05 -5.67
C ARG A 22 -9.47 -14.50 -5.17
N ILE A 23 -8.43 -13.75 -5.53
CA ILE A 23 -7.06 -14.02 -5.09
C ILE A 23 -6.99 -13.71 -3.59
N MET A 24 -6.58 -14.70 -2.79
CA MET A 24 -6.47 -14.57 -1.34
C MET A 24 -5.24 -13.73 -0.96
N MET A 25 -5.34 -12.91 0.09
CA MET A 25 -4.18 -12.26 0.69
C MET A 25 -3.24 -13.29 1.32
N GLY A 26 -1.94 -12.97 1.39
CA GLY A 26 -0.97 -13.66 2.25
C GLY A 26 -0.66 -15.12 1.90
N ILE A 27 -1.12 -15.61 0.74
CA ILE A 27 -0.80 -16.95 0.23
C ILE A 27 0.14 -16.82 -0.96
N GLU A 28 1.39 -17.23 -0.79
CA GLU A 28 2.37 -17.30 -1.87
C GLU A 28 1.88 -18.25 -2.97
N ASN A 29 1.93 -17.80 -4.22
CA ASN A 29 1.57 -18.59 -5.39
C ASN A 29 2.45 -18.19 -6.58
N ALA A 30 3.31 -19.09 -7.03
CA ALA A 30 4.23 -18.85 -8.15
C ALA A 30 3.53 -18.44 -9.47
N ASP A 31 2.28 -18.86 -9.68
CA ASP A 31 1.50 -18.50 -10.88
C ASP A 31 0.83 -17.12 -10.77
N CYS A 32 0.84 -16.52 -9.58
CA CYS A 32 0.16 -15.25 -9.31
C CYS A 32 1.10 -14.20 -8.71
N ASP A 33 1.57 -14.43 -7.48
CA ASP A 33 2.48 -13.57 -6.72
C ASP A 33 3.14 -14.40 -5.62
N ASP A 34 4.48 -14.44 -5.63
CA ASP A 34 5.31 -15.09 -4.62
C ASP A 34 6.27 -14.10 -3.94
N ALA A 35 6.02 -12.79 -4.15
CA ALA A 35 6.82 -11.67 -3.66
C ALA A 35 8.29 -11.66 -4.13
N LYS A 36 8.68 -12.53 -5.06
CA LYS A 36 10.08 -12.70 -5.52
C LYS A 36 10.22 -12.51 -7.02
N HIS A 37 9.29 -13.06 -7.80
CA HIS A 37 9.35 -13.05 -9.26
C HIS A 37 8.36 -12.04 -9.86
N GLY A 38 8.66 -11.60 -11.10
CA GLY A 38 7.82 -10.64 -11.84
C GLY A 38 7.77 -9.23 -11.26
N LEU A 39 8.57 -8.92 -10.22
CA LEU A 39 8.58 -7.64 -9.50
C LEU A 39 8.78 -6.43 -10.42
N ALA A 40 9.54 -6.63 -11.50
CA ALA A 40 9.79 -5.64 -12.55
C ALA A 40 8.53 -5.01 -13.16
N ILE A 41 7.36 -5.67 -13.03
CA ILE A 41 6.08 -5.14 -13.50
C ILE A 41 5.63 -3.92 -12.68
N ASP A 42 5.93 -3.90 -11.39
CA ASP A 42 5.65 -2.75 -10.51
C ASP A 42 6.88 -1.84 -10.38
N PHE A 43 8.07 -2.45 -10.28
CA PHE A 43 9.32 -1.74 -10.12
C PHE A 43 10.51 -2.63 -10.51
N ASP A 44 11.39 -2.10 -11.35
CA ASP A 44 12.59 -2.79 -11.83
C ASP A 44 13.83 -2.00 -11.39
N PRO A 45 14.62 -2.50 -10.42
CA PRO A 45 15.80 -1.79 -9.93
C PRO A 45 16.92 -1.68 -10.98
N TYR A 46 16.88 -2.48 -12.05
CA TYR A 46 17.86 -2.42 -13.14
C TYR A 46 17.42 -1.48 -14.26
N ASN A 47 16.14 -1.10 -14.28
CA ASN A 47 15.66 -0.06 -15.18
C ASN A 47 15.94 1.32 -14.60
N VAL A 48 16.78 2.09 -15.28
CA VAL A 48 17.15 3.45 -14.87
C VAL A 48 15.94 4.38 -14.78
N THR A 49 14.90 4.20 -15.60
CA THR A 49 13.69 5.03 -15.54
C THR A 49 12.85 4.76 -14.31
N HIS A 50 12.93 3.55 -13.76
CA HIS A 50 12.30 3.20 -12.48
C HIS A 50 13.19 3.61 -11.31
N SER A 51 14.51 3.64 -11.47
CA SER A 51 15.42 4.05 -10.41
C SER A 51 15.28 5.53 -10.03
N THR A 52 14.90 6.40 -10.96
CA THR A 52 14.72 7.83 -10.68
C THR A 52 13.59 8.12 -9.69
N VAL A 53 12.59 7.23 -9.58
CA VAL A 53 11.36 7.46 -8.77
C VAL A 53 11.59 7.60 -7.27
N TYR A 54 12.79 7.22 -6.79
CA TYR A 54 13.17 7.33 -5.38
C TYR A 54 14.55 7.98 -5.15
N MET A 55 15.24 8.39 -6.20
CA MET A 55 16.58 8.98 -6.09
C MET A 55 16.59 10.48 -5.80
N CYS A 56 15.42 11.15 -5.82
CA CYS A 56 15.27 12.59 -5.54
C CYS A 56 16.30 13.44 -6.32
N LEU A 57 16.37 13.24 -7.65
CA LEU A 57 17.36 13.89 -8.51
C LEU A 57 17.11 15.38 -8.75
N GLU A 58 15.94 15.87 -8.38
CA GLU A 58 15.60 17.30 -8.48
C GLU A 58 16.40 18.15 -7.48
N PRO A 59 16.61 19.44 -7.76
CA PRO A 59 17.33 20.33 -6.86
C PRO A 59 16.68 20.38 -5.47
N LYS A 60 17.43 20.02 -4.42
CA LYS A 60 16.94 20.08 -3.03
C LYS A 60 16.43 21.46 -2.63
N ALA A 61 16.91 22.52 -3.29
CA ALA A 61 16.48 23.89 -3.07
C ALA A 61 15.01 24.15 -3.44
N ASP A 62 14.39 23.28 -4.25
CA ASP A 62 12.98 23.36 -4.64
C ASP A 62 12.04 22.83 -3.53
N TYR A 63 12.56 22.06 -2.58
CA TYR A 63 11.80 21.43 -1.49
C TYR A 63 11.99 22.17 -0.16
N LYS A 64 12.02 23.50 -0.21
CA LYS A 64 12.08 24.31 1.02
C LYS A 64 10.73 24.20 1.71
N GLY A 65 10.71 23.63 2.91
CA GLY A 65 9.51 23.58 3.73
C GLY A 65 8.98 25.00 3.97
N ASP A 66 7.69 25.19 3.72
CA ASP A 66 6.98 26.44 3.92
C ASP A 66 6.09 26.33 5.17
N TYR A 67 6.44 27.10 6.21
CA TYR A 67 5.69 27.14 7.46
C TYR A 67 4.33 27.86 7.33
N ASN A 68 4.09 28.60 6.25
CA ASN A 68 2.79 29.21 5.98
C ASN A 68 1.83 28.25 5.27
N MET A 69 2.30 27.04 4.98
CA MET A 69 1.56 26.05 4.22
C MET A 69 0.97 24.99 5.14
N ASP A 70 -0.34 25.05 5.32
CA ASP A 70 -1.05 24.11 6.18
C ASP A 70 -0.94 22.66 5.69
N ALA A 71 -0.83 21.75 6.66
CA ALA A 71 -0.97 20.32 6.41
C ALA A 71 -2.40 20.00 5.93
N VAL A 72 -2.51 19.13 4.92
CA VAL A 72 -3.79 18.78 4.30
C VAL A 72 -4.08 17.31 4.54
N ILE A 73 -5.17 17.04 5.26
CA ILE A 73 -5.73 15.70 5.39
C ILE A 73 -6.78 15.49 4.31
N THR A 74 -6.64 14.40 3.57
CA THR A 74 -7.60 14.00 2.55
C THR A 74 -8.23 12.66 2.92
N GLU A 75 -9.51 12.69 3.27
CA GLU A 75 -10.29 11.48 3.53
C GLU A 75 -11.04 11.03 2.27
N ARG A 76 -11.11 9.72 2.07
CA ARG A 76 -11.89 9.07 1.01
C ARG A 76 -13.10 8.38 1.61
N ASN A 77 -14.26 8.57 0.99
CA ASN A 77 -15.47 7.86 1.39
C ASN A 77 -15.44 6.43 0.86
N VAL A 78 -14.80 5.53 1.62
CA VAL A 78 -14.72 4.11 1.32
C VAL A 78 -15.84 3.39 2.07
N PRO A 79 -16.84 2.79 1.39
CA PRO A 79 -17.92 2.08 2.06
C PRO A 79 -17.39 0.95 2.94
N ALA A 80 -18.03 0.68 4.08
CA ALA A 80 -17.62 -0.43 4.96
C ALA A 80 -17.72 -1.82 4.28
N ALA A 81 -18.59 -1.97 3.27
CA ALA A 81 -18.71 -3.17 2.47
C ALA A 81 -17.71 -3.23 1.30
N TYR A 82 -16.90 -2.19 1.10
CA TYR A 82 -15.86 -2.18 0.09
C TYR A 82 -14.78 -3.20 0.46
N VAL A 83 -14.38 -3.97 -0.54
CA VAL A 83 -13.37 -4.99 -0.42
C VAL A 83 -12.41 -4.78 -1.58
N ALA A 84 -11.13 -4.55 -1.28
CA ALA A 84 -10.15 -4.38 -2.34
C ALA A 84 -9.94 -5.69 -3.11
N ASN A 85 -9.65 -5.52 -4.40
CA ASN A 85 -9.25 -6.63 -5.25
C ASN A 85 -7.75 -6.84 -5.15
N HIS A 86 -7.33 -8.09 -4.99
CA HIS A 86 -5.94 -8.47 -5.22
C HIS A 86 -5.70 -8.76 -6.69
N LYS A 87 -4.53 -8.39 -7.21
CA LYS A 87 -4.15 -8.61 -8.61
C LYS A 87 -2.77 -9.28 -8.71
N CYS A 88 -2.70 -10.37 -9.47
CA CYS A 88 -1.45 -11.11 -9.74
C CYS A 88 -0.43 -10.27 -10.51
N MET A 89 0.85 -10.63 -10.36
CA MET A 89 2.01 -9.93 -10.94
C MET A 89 1.93 -9.79 -12.46
N ASN A 90 1.28 -10.70 -13.18
CA ASN A 90 1.13 -10.67 -14.65
C ASN A 90 0.34 -9.47 -15.24
N SER A 91 -0.04 -8.50 -14.42
CA SER A 91 -0.82 -7.35 -14.85
C SER A 91 -0.43 -6.10 -14.07
N SER A 92 -0.42 -4.96 -14.75
CA SER A 92 -0.19 -3.65 -14.12
C SER A 92 -1.42 -3.19 -13.34
N ILE A 93 -1.19 -2.32 -12.35
CA ILE A 93 -2.24 -1.65 -11.57
C ILE A 93 -1.97 -0.14 -11.68
N ALA A 94 -3.00 0.61 -12.06
CA ALA A 94 -2.99 2.06 -12.11
C ALA A 94 -4.01 2.62 -11.12
N TYR A 95 -3.68 3.78 -10.54
CA TYR A 95 -4.51 4.45 -9.56
C TYR A 95 -5.05 5.76 -10.14
N PRO A 96 -6.31 6.12 -9.87
CA PRO A 96 -6.84 7.41 -10.29
C PRO A 96 -6.25 8.55 -9.46
N GLU A 97 -5.95 8.31 -8.18
CA GLU A 97 -5.26 9.26 -7.32
C GLU A 97 -3.73 9.17 -7.47
N ARG A 98 -3.08 10.33 -7.30
CA ARG A 98 -1.61 10.43 -7.24
C ARG A 98 -1.05 9.63 -6.06
N ILE A 99 -1.62 9.82 -4.87
CA ILE A 99 -1.30 9.03 -3.67
C ILE A 99 -2.55 8.19 -3.36
N PRO A 100 -2.56 6.90 -3.71
CA PRO A 100 -3.70 6.03 -3.41
C PRO A 100 -3.73 5.71 -1.90
N SER A 101 -4.92 5.77 -1.29
CA SER A 101 -5.15 5.37 0.10
C SER A 101 -6.12 4.18 0.25
N TYR A 102 -6.69 3.71 -0.86
CA TYR A 102 -7.44 2.47 -0.98
C TYR A 102 -7.43 2.04 -2.45
N GLY A 103 -7.79 0.79 -2.74
CA GLY A 103 -7.90 0.32 -4.12
C GLY A 103 -7.32 -1.07 -4.35
N THR A 104 -7.28 -1.49 -5.61
CA THR A 104 -6.67 -2.76 -6.04
C THR A 104 -5.17 -2.77 -5.73
N HIS A 105 -4.62 -3.87 -5.23
CA HIS A 105 -3.20 -3.99 -4.87
C HIS A 105 -2.71 -5.45 -4.94
N ARG A 106 -1.45 -5.72 -4.60
CA ARG A 106 -0.85 -7.07 -4.63
C ARG A 106 -1.25 -7.90 -3.41
N PRO A 107 -1.53 -9.21 -3.56
CA PRO A 107 -1.96 -10.06 -2.44
C PRO A 107 -0.91 -10.29 -1.36
N LEU A 108 0.38 -10.07 -1.65
CA LEU A 108 1.44 -10.17 -0.65
C LEU A 108 1.96 -8.78 -0.30
N TRP A 109 1.92 -8.43 0.99
CA TRP A 109 2.34 -7.13 1.48
C TRP A 109 3.83 -7.12 1.84
N PRO A 110 4.48 -5.94 1.76
CA PRO A 110 5.77 -5.66 2.37
C PRO A 110 5.85 -6.08 3.82
N ARG A 111 7.02 -6.57 4.23
CA ARG A 111 7.39 -6.57 5.64
C ARG A 111 7.28 -5.16 6.22
N TYR A 112 6.93 -5.05 7.49
CA TYR A 112 6.95 -3.76 8.14
C TYR A 112 8.41 -3.29 8.30
N GLY A 113 8.68 -2.03 8.01
CA GLY A 113 10.02 -1.45 8.14
C GLY A 113 10.34 -0.35 7.14
N GLU A 114 11.63 -0.04 7.05
CA GLU A 114 12.18 0.94 6.12
C GLU A 114 12.77 0.27 4.90
N TYR A 115 12.48 0.85 3.74
CA TYR A 115 12.89 0.34 2.43
C TYR A 115 13.66 1.38 1.65
N ARG A 116 14.51 0.90 0.73
CA ARG A 116 15.09 1.77 -0.30
C ARG A 116 14.01 2.25 -1.28
N TYR A 117 13.04 1.41 -1.59
CA TYR A 117 11.83 1.76 -2.33
C TYR A 117 10.78 0.65 -2.21
N VAL A 118 9.50 1.02 -2.12
CA VAL A 118 8.34 0.14 -2.26
C VAL A 118 7.34 0.78 -3.22
N PRO A 119 6.85 0.07 -4.25
CA PRO A 119 5.84 0.60 -5.17
C PRO A 119 4.44 0.64 -4.52
N ALA A 120 3.57 1.53 -5.00
CA ALA A 120 2.22 1.72 -4.45
C ALA A 120 1.35 0.47 -4.47
N GLN A 121 1.55 -0.38 -5.47
CA GLN A 121 0.90 -1.67 -5.61
C GLN A 121 1.16 -2.61 -4.42
N ARG A 122 2.23 -2.37 -3.65
CA ARG A 122 2.66 -3.17 -2.50
C ARG A 122 2.28 -2.51 -1.18
N TRP A 123 2.75 -1.29 -0.91
CA TRP A 123 2.52 -0.64 0.40
C TRP A 123 1.04 -0.34 0.66
N LEU A 124 0.21 -0.21 -0.39
CA LEU A 124 -1.24 -0.02 -0.21
C LEU A 124 -1.92 -1.17 0.55
N HIS A 125 -1.37 -2.39 0.46
CA HIS A 125 -1.84 -3.53 1.25
C HIS A 125 -1.46 -3.39 2.73
N ASN A 126 -0.25 -2.88 3.05
CA ASN A 126 0.09 -2.56 4.44
C ASN A 126 -0.88 -1.52 5.01
N SER A 127 -1.21 -0.49 4.24
CA SER A 127 -2.24 0.49 4.59
C SER A 127 -3.59 -0.17 4.87
N GLU A 128 -4.05 -1.14 4.06
CA GLU A 128 -5.26 -1.95 4.32
C GLU A 128 -5.16 -2.76 5.62
N HIS A 129 -3.94 -3.17 6.00
CA HIS A 129 -3.64 -3.81 7.28
C HIS A 129 -3.49 -2.82 8.46
N GLY A 130 -3.75 -1.54 8.21
CA GLY A 130 -3.72 -0.47 9.20
C GLY A 130 -2.33 0.12 9.44
N ALA A 131 -1.37 -0.13 8.56
CA ALA A 131 -0.06 0.49 8.63
C ALA A 131 -0.11 1.98 8.28
N VAL A 132 0.92 2.70 8.73
CA VAL A 132 1.21 4.06 8.32
C VAL A 132 2.42 4.04 7.40
N ASP A 133 2.26 4.61 6.21
CA ASP A 133 3.33 4.69 5.25
C ASP A 133 3.92 6.11 5.21
N GLU A 134 5.26 6.21 5.34
CA GLU A 134 6.13 7.41 5.25
C GLU A 134 6.39 8.27 6.54
N LEU A 135 7.61 8.87 6.58
CA LEU A 135 8.37 9.55 7.65
C LEU A 135 9.10 8.67 8.70
N LYS A 136 10.44 8.78 8.75
CA LYS A 136 11.32 7.76 9.39
C LYS A 136 11.33 7.70 10.92
N HIS A 137 11.47 8.82 11.63
CA HIS A 137 11.73 8.75 13.08
C HIS A 137 10.45 8.66 13.91
N ILE A 138 9.47 9.54 13.66
CA ILE A 138 8.23 9.59 14.43
C ILE A 138 7.43 8.30 14.24
N VAL A 139 7.29 7.82 13.00
CA VAL A 139 6.53 6.60 12.72
C VAL A 139 7.17 5.37 13.36
N LYS A 140 8.51 5.23 13.29
CA LYS A 140 9.25 4.14 13.98
C LYS A 140 9.06 4.15 15.51
N GLU A 141 8.74 5.29 16.10
CA GLU A 141 8.46 5.42 17.53
C GLU A 141 6.98 5.33 17.87
N CYS A 142 6.09 5.37 16.87
CA CYS A 142 4.65 5.41 17.06
C CYS A 142 3.99 4.05 16.94
N LEU A 143 4.43 3.21 16.02
CA LEU A 143 3.81 1.90 15.79
C LEU A 143 4.77 0.93 15.10
N TYR A 144 4.54 -0.36 15.36
CA TYR A 144 5.15 -1.48 14.68
C TYR A 144 4.75 -1.52 13.20
N ARG A 145 3.45 -1.40 12.90
CA ARG A 145 2.93 -1.51 11.53
C ARG A 145 3.20 -0.24 10.72
N HIS A 146 4.37 -0.17 10.10
CA HIS A 146 4.72 0.92 9.20
C HIS A 146 5.53 0.46 7.99
N VAL A 147 5.41 1.19 6.88
CA VAL A 147 6.35 1.10 5.75
C VAL A 147 6.92 2.48 5.46
N ILE A 148 8.24 2.62 5.51
CA ILE A 148 8.90 3.88 5.16
C ILE A 148 9.57 3.69 3.81
N THR A 149 9.12 4.42 2.80
CA THR A 149 9.70 4.42 1.47
C THR A 149 9.82 5.84 0.92
N PRO A 150 10.93 6.20 0.26
CA PRO A 150 10.97 7.40 -0.59
C PRO A 150 9.97 7.29 -1.75
N SER A 151 9.47 8.44 -2.22
CA SER A 151 8.45 8.52 -3.26
C SER A 151 8.51 9.86 -4.00
N GLN A 152 8.15 9.85 -5.29
CA GLN A 152 7.89 11.06 -6.10
C GLN A 152 6.41 11.44 -6.12
N LEU A 153 5.55 10.71 -5.41
CA LEU A 153 4.12 11.00 -5.39
C LEU A 153 3.79 12.31 -4.65
N PRO A 154 4.44 12.69 -3.52
CA PRO A 154 4.31 14.02 -2.94
C PRO A 154 4.79 15.12 -3.91
N ASN A 155 4.31 16.36 -3.74
CA ASN A 155 4.71 17.48 -4.63
C ASN A 155 5.71 18.40 -3.93
N LYS A 156 6.23 19.40 -4.65
CA LYS A 156 7.22 20.34 -4.11
C LYS A 156 6.68 21.18 -2.94
N ASP A 157 5.39 21.50 -2.96
CA ASP A 157 4.72 22.28 -1.91
C ASP A 157 4.60 21.46 -0.62
N ARG A 158 4.21 20.19 -0.74
CA ARG A 158 4.07 19.23 0.37
C ARG A 158 4.86 17.96 0.03
N PRO A 159 6.17 17.96 0.31
CA PRO A 159 7.06 16.88 -0.09
C PRO A 159 6.99 15.66 0.81
N PHE A 160 6.20 15.73 1.89
CA PHE A 160 5.96 14.61 2.79
C PHE A 160 4.51 14.20 2.71
N ALA A 161 4.28 12.90 2.67
CA ALA A 161 2.97 12.30 2.86
C ALA A 161 2.99 11.30 4.01
N LEU A 162 1.84 11.08 4.64
CA LEU A 162 1.52 9.89 5.41
C LEU A 162 0.31 9.23 4.75
N VAL A 163 0.34 7.91 4.61
CA VAL A 163 -0.77 7.14 4.05
C VAL A 163 -1.25 6.09 5.03
N THR A 164 -2.58 5.99 5.15
CA THR A 164 -3.30 4.94 5.87
C THR A 164 -4.47 4.50 5.01
N TRP A 165 -5.16 3.42 5.39
CA TRP A 165 -6.42 3.07 4.72
C TRP A 165 -7.37 4.28 4.70
N HIS A 166 -7.92 4.60 3.53
CA HIS A 166 -8.90 5.66 3.28
C HIS A 166 -8.48 7.11 3.60
N ALA A 167 -7.26 7.38 4.09
CA ALA A 167 -6.83 8.73 4.44
C ALA A 167 -5.35 8.98 4.13
N THR A 168 -5.06 10.19 3.64
CA THR A 168 -3.70 10.70 3.47
C THR A 168 -3.52 12.01 4.23
N LEU A 169 -2.30 12.28 4.65
CA LEU A 169 -1.85 13.56 5.18
C LEU A 169 -0.68 14.03 4.31
N GLU A 170 -0.78 15.20 3.70
CA GLU A 170 0.31 15.84 2.97
C GLU A 170 0.74 17.12 3.70
N PHE A 171 2.03 17.37 3.87
CA PHE A 171 2.53 18.53 4.63
C PHE A 171 3.87 19.05 4.10
N SER A 172 4.10 20.35 4.30
CA SER A 172 5.31 21.04 3.85
C SER A 172 6.46 20.92 4.86
N VAL A 173 6.13 21.09 6.14
CA VAL A 173 7.07 21.05 7.25
C VAL A 173 6.67 19.98 8.25
N LEU A 174 7.65 19.26 8.76
CA LEU A 174 7.41 18.23 9.75
C LEU A 174 7.00 18.82 11.11
N GLU A 175 5.74 18.62 11.48
CA GLU A 175 5.20 18.92 12.80
C GLU A 175 4.80 17.62 13.50
N ARG A 176 5.50 17.28 14.60
CA ARG A 176 5.31 16.01 15.31
C ARG A 176 3.87 15.83 15.79
N SER A 177 3.27 16.87 16.38
CA SER A 177 1.91 16.82 16.89
C SER A 177 0.87 16.50 15.81
N ILE A 178 1.01 17.06 14.61
CA ILE A 178 0.13 16.77 13.47
C ILE A 178 0.29 15.32 13.01
N VAL A 179 1.53 14.85 12.88
CA VAL A 179 1.83 13.47 12.48
C VAL A 179 1.29 12.47 13.49
N GLU A 180 1.56 12.67 14.78
CA GLU A 180 1.06 11.80 15.85
C GLU A 180 -0.47 11.81 15.92
N ALA A 181 -1.11 12.98 15.81
CA ALA A 181 -2.57 13.10 15.79
C ALA A 181 -3.19 12.37 14.59
N PHE A 182 -2.54 12.43 13.42
CA PHE A 182 -2.96 11.67 12.25
C PHE A 182 -2.82 10.16 12.48
N ILE A 183 -1.68 9.69 13.00
CA ILE A 183 -1.47 8.27 13.32
C ILE A 183 -2.53 7.78 14.32
N GLU A 184 -2.72 8.50 15.42
CA GLU A 184 -3.72 8.18 16.44
C GLU A 184 -5.15 8.13 15.86
N LYS A 185 -5.45 9.01 14.89
CA LYS A 185 -6.78 9.08 14.27
C LYS A 185 -7.00 8.05 13.17
N TYR A 186 -6.01 7.66 12.37
CA TYR A 186 -6.24 6.89 11.14
C TYR A 186 -5.50 5.54 11.08
N ALA A 187 -4.45 5.33 11.86
CA ALA A 187 -3.79 4.03 11.89
C ALA A 187 -4.77 2.94 12.41
N LEU A 188 -4.53 1.70 12.01
CA LEU A 188 -5.32 0.54 12.43
C LEU A 188 -6.81 0.59 12.04
N LYS A 189 -7.22 1.46 11.10
CA LYS A 189 -8.60 1.57 10.60
C LYS A 189 -8.87 0.86 9.28
N GLY A 190 -7.90 0.08 8.81
CA GLY A 190 -8.07 -0.79 7.66
C GLY A 190 -9.08 -1.93 7.90
N PRO A 191 -9.70 -2.48 6.85
CA PRO A 191 -10.67 -3.55 6.97
C PRO A 191 -10.04 -4.87 7.43
N GLU A 192 -8.75 -5.07 7.20
CA GLU A 192 -8.03 -6.30 7.52
C GLU A 192 -7.13 -6.10 8.75
N GLN A 193 -7.58 -6.55 9.92
CA GLN A 193 -6.84 -6.37 11.17
C GLN A 193 -5.83 -7.49 11.39
N THR A 194 -4.64 -7.37 10.80
CA THR A 194 -3.54 -8.33 10.96
C THR A 194 -2.25 -7.64 11.41
N HIS A 195 -1.59 -8.21 12.41
CA HIS A 195 -0.23 -7.84 12.82
C HIS A 195 0.85 -8.68 12.12
N ARG A 196 0.46 -9.68 11.31
CA ARG A 196 1.42 -10.58 10.66
C ARG A 196 2.33 -9.80 9.73
N ASP A 197 3.64 -10.05 9.85
CA ASP A 197 4.63 -9.48 8.95
C ASP A 197 4.44 -9.98 7.52
N GLY A 198 4.83 -9.17 6.54
CA GLY A 198 4.63 -9.44 5.13
C GLY A 198 5.63 -10.44 4.52
N GLN A 199 5.37 -10.86 3.29
CA GLN A 199 6.24 -11.77 2.54
C GLN A 199 7.22 -11.02 1.63
N TYR A 200 6.95 -9.74 1.32
CA TYR A 200 7.78 -8.94 0.42
C TYR A 200 8.89 -8.21 1.18
N ASP A 201 10.15 -8.57 0.94
CA ASP A 201 11.33 -7.98 1.57
C ASP A 201 12.33 -7.37 0.57
N HIS A 202 11.95 -7.32 -0.72
CA HIS A 202 12.81 -6.72 -1.74
C HIS A 202 13.09 -5.25 -1.40
N LEU A 203 14.38 -4.90 -1.33
CA LEU A 203 14.89 -3.58 -0.93
C LEU A 203 14.60 -3.17 0.52
N LEU A 204 14.24 -4.09 1.41
CA LEU A 204 14.14 -3.84 2.84
C LEU A 204 15.53 -3.44 3.39
N VAL A 205 15.58 -2.31 4.11
CA VAL A 205 16.79 -1.75 4.72
C VAL A 205 16.83 -2.09 6.21
N ASP A 206 15.72 -1.88 6.92
CA ASP A 206 15.62 -2.07 8.36
C ASP A 206 14.20 -2.55 8.73
N PRO A 207 14.03 -3.79 9.25
CA PRO A 207 12.72 -4.28 9.66
C PRO A 207 12.17 -3.46 10.84
N ALA A 208 10.86 -3.28 10.87
CA ALA A 208 10.16 -2.61 11.96
C ALA A 208 10.34 -3.37 13.28
N LYS A 209 10.34 -2.62 14.38
CA LYS A 209 10.41 -3.16 15.73
C LYS A 209 9.09 -2.93 16.43
N VAL A 210 8.70 -3.88 17.27
CA VAL A 210 7.53 -3.71 18.13
C VAL A 210 7.78 -2.55 19.09
N VAL A 211 6.87 -1.57 19.06
CA VAL A 211 6.98 -0.35 19.89
C VAL A 211 6.22 -0.51 21.19
N SER A 212 4.93 -0.86 21.13
CA SER A 212 4.07 -1.11 22.29
C SER A 212 3.75 -2.60 22.43
N THR A 213 3.01 -3.14 21.47
CA THR A 213 2.72 -4.57 21.32
C THR A 213 2.68 -4.92 19.84
N GLU A 214 2.67 -6.21 19.48
CA GLU A 214 2.52 -6.65 18.07
C GLU A 214 1.24 -6.11 17.43
N ASN A 215 0.20 -5.86 18.23
CA ASN A 215 -1.07 -5.30 17.76
C ASN A 215 -1.12 -3.76 17.80
N ASP A 216 -0.02 -3.07 18.15
CA ASP A 216 0.00 -1.61 18.30
C ASP A 216 -1.06 -1.08 19.27
N SER A 217 -1.26 -1.77 20.41
CA SER A 217 -2.31 -1.46 21.39
C SER A 217 -2.20 -0.05 21.98
N VAL A 218 -1.00 0.54 21.95
CA VAL A 218 -0.75 1.95 22.29
C VAL A 218 0.03 2.56 21.13
N LEU A 219 -0.60 3.48 20.41
CA LEU A 219 0.03 4.29 19.37
C LEU A 219 0.81 5.44 20.00
N CYS A 220 1.99 5.77 19.45
CA CYS A 220 2.83 6.87 19.91
C CYS A 220 3.13 6.86 21.42
N PRO A 221 3.60 5.73 22.01
CA PRO A 221 3.82 5.63 23.46
C PRO A 221 4.95 6.55 23.97
N LYS A 222 5.83 7.02 23.08
CA LYS A 222 6.92 7.97 23.39
C LYS A 222 6.56 9.43 23.10
N LYS A 223 5.26 9.75 22.97
CA LYS A 223 4.78 11.11 22.75
C LYS A 223 5.45 12.08 23.71
N GLN A 224 6.24 13.01 23.17
CA GLN A 224 6.76 14.10 23.99
C GLN A 224 5.58 14.99 24.34
N ARG A 225 5.37 15.21 25.64
CA ARG A 225 4.42 16.23 26.08
C ARG A 225 5.07 17.57 25.79
N ASP A 226 4.46 18.33 24.89
CA ASP A 226 4.73 19.75 24.72
C ASP A 226 4.45 20.52 26.02
#